data_AF-A0A317HJT6-F1
#
_entry.id   AF-A0A317HJT6-F1
#
_cell.length_a   1.000
_cell.length_b   1.000
_cell.length_c   1.000
_cell.angle_alpha   90.00
_cell.angle_beta   90.00
_cell.angle_gamma   90.00
#
_symmetry.space_group_name_H-M   'P 1'
#
loop_
_entity.id
_entity.type
_entity.pdbx_description
1 polymer ?
#
loop_
_entity_poly.entity_id
_entity_poly.type
_entity_poly.pdbx_seq_one_letter_code
_entity_poly.pdbx_strand_id
1 'polypeptide(L)'
;MLSIFSWSIFLYKWWTFRRAERQSAQFLDVFRRSSKFSEVQAVCRSLGDSPLVGLFQSGYAELTAQLRQNSPDVSNGPNPKPPATRPTLKSLTAVDRALMRASVIEINKLDHHVSFLATTANIAPFIGLFGTVWGIMSAFERIGITGSTNLGAVAPGIAEALITTAAGLAAAIPAVWFYNHLTQRSKLFAAEMDDFAMEFLNIAERNFT
;
A
#
# COMPACT_ATOMS: atom_id res chain seq x y z
N MET A 1 -11.93 -19.39 -10.44
CA MET A 1 -11.90 -17.90 -10.44
C MET A 1 -10.95 -17.33 -9.39
N LEU A 2 -11.03 -17.72 -8.11
CA LEU A 2 -10.15 -17.19 -7.03
C LEU A 2 -8.65 -17.27 -7.33
N SER A 3 -8.17 -18.38 -7.91
CA SER A 3 -6.75 -18.53 -8.27
C SER A 3 -6.31 -17.51 -9.34
N ILE A 4 -7.08 -17.37 -10.43
CA ILE A 4 -6.79 -16.40 -11.50
C ILE A 4 -6.80 -14.96 -10.96
N PHE A 5 -7.77 -14.62 -10.10
CA PHE A 5 -7.81 -13.30 -9.46
C PHE A 5 -6.61 -13.06 -8.54
N SER A 6 -6.17 -14.07 -7.77
CA SER A 6 -4.96 -13.99 -6.93
C SER A 6 -3.70 -13.70 -7.76
N TRP A 7 -3.52 -14.43 -8.87
CA TRP A 7 -2.40 -14.21 -9.80
C TRP A 7 -2.46 -12.85 -10.49
N SER A 8 -3.64 -12.39 -10.92
CA SER A 8 -3.82 -11.06 -11.52
C SER A 8 -3.50 -9.94 -10.55
N ILE A 9 -3.99 -10.03 -9.31
CA ILE A 9 -3.69 -9.05 -8.25
C ILE A 9 -2.21 -9.04 -7.95
N PHE A 10 -1.58 -10.22 -7.88
CA PHE A 10 -0.14 -10.33 -7.65
C PHE A 10 0.67 -9.65 -8.77
N LEU A 11 0.43 -9.99 -10.04
CA LEU A 11 1.18 -9.42 -11.16
C LEU A 11 1.03 -7.90 -11.21
N TYR A 12 -0.20 -7.41 -11.01
CA TYR A 12 -0.49 -5.98 -10.93
C TYR A 12 0.28 -5.32 -9.78
N LYS A 13 0.15 -5.83 -8.56
CA LYS A 13 0.81 -5.26 -7.38
C LYS A 13 2.32 -5.38 -7.44
N TRP A 14 2.86 -6.47 -7.97
CA TRP A 14 4.29 -6.65 -8.17
C TRP A 14 4.86 -5.57 -9.10
N TRP A 15 4.15 -5.27 -10.19
CA TRP A 15 4.53 -4.19 -11.09
C TRP A 15 4.43 -2.82 -10.42
N THR A 16 3.34 -2.54 -9.71
CA THR A 16 3.16 -1.29 -8.97
C THR A 16 4.26 -1.09 -7.93
N PHE A 17 4.55 -2.10 -7.11
CA PHE A 17 5.60 -2.02 -6.08
C PHE A 17 6.99 -1.83 -6.67
N ARG A 18 7.33 -2.56 -7.74
CA ARG A 18 8.62 -2.36 -8.44
C ARG A 18 8.74 -0.99 -9.06
N ARG A 19 7.65 -0.43 -9.58
CA ARG A 19 7.62 0.92 -10.15
C ARG A 19 7.75 1.98 -9.05
N ALA A 20 7.02 1.82 -7.95
CA ALA A 20 7.12 2.66 -6.77
C ALA A 20 8.54 2.67 -6.20
N GLU A 21 9.17 1.50 -6.03
CA GLU A 21 10.54 1.38 -5.51
C GLU A 21 11.56 2.11 -6.41
N ARG A 22 11.46 1.94 -7.73
CA ARG A 22 12.34 2.65 -8.68
C ARG A 22 12.12 4.16 -8.63
N GLN A 23 10.87 4.63 -8.58
CA GLN A 23 10.57 6.05 -8.52
C GLN A 23 10.89 6.67 -7.16
N SER A 24 10.74 5.94 -6.05
CA SER A 24 11.18 6.37 -4.71
C SER A 24 12.68 6.62 -4.70
N ALA A 25 13.48 5.68 -5.22
CA ALA A 25 14.92 5.84 -5.30
C ALA A 25 15.33 7.07 -6.14
N GLN A 26 14.68 7.29 -7.29
CA GLN A 26 14.90 8.47 -8.13
C GLN A 26 14.46 9.77 -7.42
N PHE A 27 13.34 9.74 -6.72
CA PHE A 27 12.82 10.88 -5.97
C PHE A 27 13.77 11.28 -4.84
N LEU A 28 14.28 10.31 -4.07
CA LEU A 28 15.26 10.55 -3.00
C LEU A 28 16.56 11.14 -3.53
N ASP A 29 17.07 10.66 -4.68
CA ASP A 29 18.27 11.23 -5.29
C ASP A 29 18.06 12.71 -5.68
N VAL A 30 16.90 13.04 -6.28
CA VAL A 30 16.54 14.43 -6.59
C VAL A 30 16.39 15.27 -5.32
N PHE A 31 15.68 14.76 -4.32
CA PHE A 31 15.45 15.44 -3.06
C PHE A 31 16.75 15.79 -2.33
N ARG A 32 17.70 14.85 -2.27
CA ARG A 32 19.01 15.04 -1.61
C ARG A 32 19.96 15.95 -2.35
N ARG A 33 19.84 16.04 -3.68
CA ARG A 33 20.66 16.94 -4.51
C ARG A 33 20.09 18.36 -4.57
N SER A 34 18.78 18.50 -4.48
CA SER A 34 18.11 19.80 -4.55
C SER A 34 18.29 20.60 -3.28
N SER A 35 18.73 21.86 -3.44
CA SER A 35 18.84 22.82 -2.32
C SER A 35 17.51 23.52 -2.02
N LYS A 36 16.54 23.47 -2.95
CA LYS A 36 15.25 24.16 -2.87
C LYS A 36 14.09 23.19 -3.04
N PHE A 37 13.09 23.28 -2.16
CA PHE A 37 11.88 22.48 -2.24
C PHE A 37 11.05 22.70 -3.51
N SER A 38 11.13 23.89 -4.13
CA SER A 38 10.45 24.15 -5.41
C SER A 38 10.96 23.29 -6.57
N GLU A 39 12.24 22.93 -6.56
CA GLU A 39 12.84 22.04 -7.59
C GLU A 39 12.29 20.62 -7.45
N VAL A 40 12.23 20.12 -6.22
CA VAL A 40 11.64 18.81 -5.91
C VAL A 40 10.15 18.77 -6.32
N GLN A 41 9.41 19.86 -6.08
CA GLN A 41 7.99 19.96 -6.47
C GLN A 41 7.78 19.85 -7.99
N ALA A 42 8.71 20.35 -8.81
CA ALA A 42 8.61 20.27 -10.26
C ALA A 42 8.68 18.81 -10.77
N VAL A 43 9.46 17.96 -10.08
CA VAL A 43 9.67 16.56 -10.46
C VAL A 43 8.55 15.64 -9.95
N CYS A 44 7.78 16.05 -8.94
CA CYS A 44 6.66 15.27 -8.38
C CYS A 44 5.67 14.76 -9.44
N ARG A 45 5.39 15.53 -10.51
CA ARG A 45 4.48 15.10 -11.58
C ARG A 45 5.02 13.93 -12.40
N SER A 46 6.35 13.81 -12.52
CA SER A 46 7.01 12.74 -13.28
C SER A 46 7.20 11.45 -12.47
N LEU A 47 7.21 11.55 -11.14
CA LEU A 47 7.44 10.44 -10.20
C LEU A 47 6.18 10.10 -9.39
N GLY A 48 5.00 10.17 -10.03
CA GLY A 48 3.70 10.07 -9.35
C GLY A 48 3.38 8.71 -8.71
N ASP A 49 4.13 7.64 -9.00
CA ASP A 49 3.94 6.33 -8.37
C ASP A 49 4.79 6.16 -7.10
N SER A 50 5.68 7.11 -6.81
CA SER A 50 6.43 7.14 -5.55
C SER A 50 5.55 7.61 -4.40
N PRO A 51 5.43 6.84 -3.31
CA PRO A 51 4.69 7.29 -2.13
C PRO A 51 5.36 8.51 -1.46
N LEU A 52 6.68 8.68 -1.62
CA LEU A 52 7.42 9.83 -1.08
C LEU A 52 6.94 11.16 -1.68
N VAL A 53 6.42 11.14 -2.91
CA VAL A 53 5.82 12.32 -3.53
C VAL A 53 4.59 12.79 -2.76
N GLY A 54 3.75 11.86 -2.29
CA GLY A 54 2.58 12.18 -1.48
C GLY A 54 2.94 12.81 -0.13
N LEU A 55 4.00 12.31 0.51
CA LEU A 55 4.56 12.90 1.74
C LEU A 55 5.10 14.30 1.48
N PHE A 56 5.97 14.43 0.47
CA PHE A 56 6.59 15.70 0.12
C PHE A 56 5.55 16.77 -0.18
N GLN A 57 4.55 16.46 -0.99
CA GLN A 57 3.48 17.40 -1.33
C GLN A 57 2.70 17.85 -0.09
N SER A 58 2.42 16.93 0.84
CA SER A 58 1.71 17.24 2.08
C SER A 58 2.55 18.13 3.01
N GLY A 59 3.81 17.77 3.22
CA GLY A 59 4.75 18.56 4.03
C GLY A 59 5.02 19.94 3.43
N TYR A 60 5.20 20.02 2.11
CA TYR A 60 5.42 21.27 1.39
C TYR A 60 4.17 22.17 1.38
N ALA A 61 2.97 21.60 1.27
CA ALA A 61 1.73 22.35 1.38
C ALA A 61 1.56 22.99 2.77
N GLU A 62 1.84 22.24 3.84
CA GLU A 62 1.80 22.76 5.22
C GLU A 62 2.88 23.84 5.44
N LEU A 63 4.11 23.59 4.99
CA LEU A 63 5.21 24.55 5.06
C LEU A 63 4.83 25.88 4.36
N THR A 64 4.34 25.80 3.12
CA THR A 64 3.94 27.00 2.36
C THR A 64 2.72 27.71 2.94
N ALA A 65 1.79 26.99 3.56
CA ALA A 65 0.66 27.58 4.27
C ALA A 65 1.13 28.43 5.47
N GLN A 66 2.09 27.91 6.26
CA GLN A 66 2.66 28.66 7.39
C GLN A 66 3.46 29.89 6.93
N LEU A 67 4.26 29.77 5.88
CA LEU A 67 5.04 30.91 5.34
C LEU A 67 4.13 32.02 4.79
N ARG A 68 2.98 31.66 4.18
CA ARG A 68 1.98 32.64 3.72
C ARG A 68 1.28 33.35 4.86
N GLN A 69 0.92 32.65 5.93
CA GLN A 69 0.30 33.27 7.12
C GLN A 69 1.26 34.23 7.85
N ASN A 70 2.57 34.03 7.72
CA ASN A 70 3.58 34.90 8.31
C ASN A 70 3.83 36.17 7.46
N SER A 71 3.21 36.31 6.29
CA SER A 71 3.13 37.61 5.60
C SER A 71 2.10 38.45 6.35
N PRO A 72 2.52 39.56 7.00
CA PRO A 72 1.59 40.37 7.78
C PRO A 72 0.46 40.84 6.89
N ASP A 73 -0.76 40.59 7.36
CA ASP A 73 -2.01 41.09 6.79
C ASP A 73 -1.82 42.55 6.39
N VAL A 74 -1.97 42.84 5.09
CA VAL A 74 -1.92 44.19 4.54
C VAL A 74 -3.26 44.86 4.86
N SER A 75 -3.56 44.99 6.14
CA SER A 75 -4.68 45.78 6.63
C SER A 75 -4.21 47.24 6.77
N ASN A 76 -4.45 48.02 5.71
CA ASN A 76 -4.52 49.48 5.61
C ASN A 76 -4.19 50.29 6.87
N GLY A 77 -2.92 50.64 7.07
CA GLY A 77 -2.49 51.67 8.02
C GLY A 77 -1.41 52.56 7.37
N PRO A 78 -1.44 53.89 7.55
CA PRO A 78 -0.61 54.84 6.79
C PRO A 78 0.87 54.87 7.19
N ASN A 79 1.35 53.90 7.98
CA ASN A 79 2.72 53.88 8.46
C ASN A 79 3.59 52.89 7.65
N PRO A 80 4.75 53.32 7.12
CA PRO A 80 5.69 52.42 6.46
C PRO A 80 6.32 51.49 7.51
N LYS A 81 6.10 50.17 7.37
CA LYS A 81 6.68 49.16 8.25
C LYS A 81 8.10 48.76 7.81
N PRO A 82 8.96 48.29 8.75
CA PRO A 82 10.35 47.91 8.49
C PRO A 82 10.48 46.73 7.50
N PRO A 83 11.70 46.47 6.95
CA PRO A 83 11.91 45.49 5.88
C PRO A 83 11.48 44.08 6.29
N ALA A 84 10.97 43.34 5.29
CA ALA A 84 10.41 42.00 5.41
C ALA A 84 11.27 41.09 6.32
N THR A 85 10.75 40.78 7.50
CA THR A 85 11.28 39.73 8.38
C THR A 85 11.38 38.44 7.57
N ARG A 86 12.53 37.75 7.65
CA ARG A 86 12.70 36.45 7.01
C ARG A 86 11.51 35.55 7.39
N PRO A 87 10.90 34.83 6.43
CA PRO A 87 9.72 34.04 6.72
C PRO A 87 10.15 32.88 7.63
N THR A 88 9.76 32.95 8.90
CA THR A 88 10.07 31.93 9.91
C THR A 88 8.98 30.86 10.00
N LEU A 89 9.38 29.63 10.29
CA LEU A 89 8.46 28.53 10.60
C LEU A 89 7.77 28.77 11.95
N LYS A 90 6.44 28.61 12.01
CA LYS A 90 5.67 28.78 13.26
C LYS A 90 5.69 27.50 14.10
N SER A 91 5.58 26.35 13.45
CA SER A 91 5.47 25.05 14.14
C SER A 91 6.01 23.92 13.25
N LEU A 92 7.21 23.45 13.55
CA LEU A 92 7.77 22.21 12.98
C LEU A 92 6.88 21.00 13.31
N THR A 93 6.25 20.99 14.49
CA THR A 93 5.34 19.90 14.91
C THR A 93 4.08 19.80 14.04
N ALA A 94 3.60 20.89 13.44
CA ALA A 94 2.50 20.84 12.50
C ALA A 94 2.90 20.20 11.16
N VAL A 95 4.11 20.50 10.68
CA VAL A 95 4.69 19.89 9.48
C VAL A 95 4.92 18.39 9.70
N ASP A 96 5.48 18.02 10.85
CA ASP A 96 5.66 16.62 11.27
C ASP A 96 4.34 15.84 11.27
N ARG A 97 3.29 16.39 11.90
CA ARG A 97 1.95 15.78 11.87
C ARG A 97 1.39 15.63 10.45
N ALA A 98 1.64 16.59 9.56
CA ALA A 98 1.20 16.51 8.18
C ALA A 98 1.93 15.38 7.43
N LEU A 99 3.23 15.21 7.65
CA LEU A 99 4.04 14.12 7.11
C LEU A 99 3.59 12.75 7.64
N MET A 100 3.39 12.61 8.95
CA MET A 100 2.87 11.38 9.55
C MET A 100 1.51 10.98 8.98
N ARG A 101 0.59 11.96 8.83
CA ARG A 101 -0.71 11.71 8.21
C ARG A 101 -0.57 11.26 6.76
N ALA A 102 0.32 11.88 5.99
CA ALA A 102 0.57 11.49 4.61
C ALA A 102 1.18 10.09 4.50
N SER A 103 2.12 9.72 5.38
CA SER A 103 2.66 8.36 5.50
C SER A 103 1.56 7.32 5.66
N VAL A 104 0.63 7.53 6.59
CA VAL A 104 -0.51 6.62 6.80
C VAL A 104 -1.39 6.53 5.54
N ILE A 105 -1.63 7.64 4.84
CA ILE A 105 -2.44 7.64 3.61
C ILE A 105 -1.75 6.82 2.50
N GLU A 106 -0.45 7.01 2.30
CA GLU A 106 0.31 6.33 1.25
C GLU A 106 0.48 4.83 1.55
N ILE A 107 0.73 4.45 2.80
CA ILE A 107 0.76 3.04 3.23
C ILE A 107 -0.59 2.37 2.95
N ASN A 108 -1.71 3.01 3.30
CA ASN A 108 -3.03 2.45 3.04
C ASN A 108 -3.30 2.24 1.53
N LYS A 109 -2.79 3.11 0.65
CA LYS A 109 -2.88 2.92 -0.80
C LYS A 109 -2.06 1.72 -1.28
N LEU A 110 -0.86 1.53 -0.72
CA LEU A 110 0.00 0.38 -1.02
C LEU A 110 -0.64 -0.94 -0.56
N ASP A 111 -1.25 -0.95 0.62
CA ASP A 111 -1.91 -2.13 1.20
C ASP A 111 -3.29 -2.43 0.60
N HIS A 112 -3.87 -1.50 -0.15
CA HIS A 112 -5.15 -1.71 -0.81
C HIS A 112 -5.09 -2.94 -1.75
N HIS A 113 -6.06 -3.86 -1.66
CA HIS A 113 -6.09 -5.19 -2.32
C HIS A 113 -5.14 -6.26 -1.76
N VAL A 114 -4.17 -5.93 -0.90
CA VAL A 114 -3.31 -6.94 -0.25
C VAL A 114 -4.13 -7.77 0.75
N SER A 115 -5.13 -7.16 1.39
CA SER A 115 -6.07 -7.85 2.30
C SER A 115 -6.85 -8.98 1.62
N PHE A 116 -7.17 -8.86 0.33
CA PHE A 116 -7.85 -9.91 -0.42
C PHE A 116 -6.99 -11.18 -0.56
N LEU A 117 -5.66 -11.02 -0.65
CA LEU A 117 -4.74 -12.16 -0.66
C LEU A 117 -4.78 -12.88 0.69
N ALA A 118 -4.83 -12.15 1.81
CA ALA A 118 -5.01 -12.75 3.13
C ALA A 118 -6.34 -13.50 3.25
N THR A 119 -7.43 -12.92 2.75
CA THR A 119 -8.74 -13.59 2.72
C THR A 119 -8.70 -14.86 1.87
N THR A 120 -8.10 -14.79 0.68
CA THR A 120 -7.98 -15.95 -0.23
C THR A 120 -7.11 -17.04 0.38
N ALA A 121 -5.97 -16.67 0.97
CA ALA A 121 -5.07 -17.57 1.68
C ALA A 121 -5.78 -18.34 2.80
N ASN A 122 -6.62 -17.65 3.58
CA ASN A 122 -7.33 -18.25 4.71
C ASN A 122 -8.56 -19.05 4.29
N ILE A 123 -9.35 -18.58 3.31
CA ILE A 123 -10.67 -19.16 3.00
C ILE A 123 -10.58 -20.25 1.92
N ALA A 124 -9.67 -20.16 0.96
CA ALA A 124 -9.58 -21.11 -0.16
C ALA A 124 -9.40 -22.59 0.27
N PRO A 125 -8.61 -22.93 1.32
CA PRO A 125 -8.51 -24.31 1.81
C PRO A 125 -9.86 -24.83 2.34
N PHE A 126 -10.62 -24.00 3.04
CA PHE A 126 -11.91 -24.39 3.59
C PHE A 126 -12.97 -24.58 2.51
N ILE A 127 -12.94 -23.79 1.43
CA ILE A 127 -13.78 -24.02 0.26
C ILE A 127 -13.45 -25.39 -0.37
N GLY A 128 -12.17 -25.73 -0.48
CA GLY A 128 -11.72 -27.04 -0.96
C GLY A 128 -12.22 -28.19 -0.09
N LEU A 129 -12.02 -28.08 1.23
CA LEU A 129 -12.47 -29.05 2.22
C LEU A 129 -13.99 -29.23 2.18
N PHE A 130 -14.75 -28.14 2.10
CA PHE A 130 -16.20 -28.20 1.95
C PHE A 130 -16.61 -28.99 0.70
N GLY A 131 -15.93 -28.76 -0.42
CA GLY A 131 -16.14 -29.54 -1.65
C GLY A 131 -15.86 -31.03 -1.47
N THR A 132 -14.81 -31.40 -0.72
CA THR A 132 -14.59 -32.83 -0.41
C THR A 132 -15.72 -33.43 0.41
N VAL A 133 -16.19 -32.73 1.45
CA VAL A 133 -17.28 -33.21 2.32
C VAL A 133 -18.55 -33.39 1.50
N TRP A 134 -18.89 -32.42 0.66
CA TRP A 134 -20.06 -32.50 -0.22
C TRP A 134 -19.95 -33.66 -1.22
N GLY A 135 -18.80 -33.81 -1.89
CA GLY A 135 -18.60 -34.87 -2.89
C GLY A 135 -18.67 -36.28 -2.29
N ILE A 136 -18.10 -36.46 -1.10
CA ILE A 136 -18.19 -37.72 -0.34
C ILE A 136 -19.64 -37.98 0.09
N MET A 137 -20.35 -36.97 0.61
CA MET A 137 -21.75 -37.09 1.00
C MET A 137 -22.63 -37.53 -0.18
N SER A 138 -22.49 -36.89 -1.35
CA SER A 138 -23.23 -37.27 -2.56
C SER A 138 -22.85 -38.67 -3.08
N ALA A 139 -21.61 -39.11 -2.89
CA ALA A 139 -21.22 -40.48 -3.23
C ALA A 139 -21.91 -41.51 -2.32
N PHE A 140 -22.01 -41.25 -1.02
CA PHE A 140 -22.73 -42.12 -0.08
C PHE A 140 -24.24 -42.11 -0.29
N GLU A 141 -24.84 -40.96 -0.63
CA GLU A 141 -26.26 -40.87 -0.97
C GLU A 141 -26.62 -41.78 -2.15
N ARG A 142 -25.78 -41.79 -3.20
CA ARG A 142 -25.95 -42.70 -4.35
C ARG A 142 -25.87 -44.18 -3.96
N ILE A 143 -25.01 -44.56 -3.01
CA ILE A 143 -24.97 -45.92 -2.47
C ILE A 143 -26.30 -46.24 -1.78
N GLY A 144 -26.82 -45.33 -0.96
CA GLY A 144 -28.08 -45.51 -0.24
C GLY A 144 -29.28 -45.71 -1.17
N ILE A 145 -29.33 -44.99 -2.30
CA ILE A 145 -30.40 -45.11 -3.30
C ILE A 145 -30.26 -46.39 -4.14
N THR A 146 -29.04 -46.73 -4.56
CA THR A 146 -28.80 -47.87 -5.47
C THR A 146 -28.72 -49.21 -4.75
N GLY A 147 -28.50 -49.22 -3.44
CA GLY A 147 -28.31 -50.43 -2.63
C GLY A 147 -27.04 -51.22 -3.00
N SER A 148 -26.21 -50.71 -3.91
CA SER A 148 -25.00 -51.37 -4.40
C SER A 148 -23.77 -50.72 -3.79
N THR A 149 -22.96 -51.51 -3.09
CA THR A 149 -21.66 -51.09 -2.55
C THR A 149 -20.53 -51.21 -3.57
N ASN A 150 -20.85 -51.26 -4.87
CA ASN A 150 -19.84 -51.37 -5.91
C ASN A 150 -18.90 -50.15 -5.88
N LEU A 151 -17.66 -50.38 -5.46
CA LEU A 151 -16.62 -49.35 -5.35
C LEU A 151 -16.41 -48.58 -6.66
N GLY A 152 -16.56 -49.26 -7.80
CA GLY A 152 -16.41 -48.65 -9.13
C GLY A 152 -17.45 -47.55 -9.41
N ALA A 153 -18.64 -47.63 -8.81
CA ALA A 153 -19.70 -46.64 -9.01
C ALA A 153 -19.47 -45.36 -8.18
N VAL A 154 -18.67 -45.42 -7.11
CA VAL A 154 -18.42 -44.29 -6.20
C VAL A 154 -17.03 -43.69 -6.31
N ALA A 155 -16.06 -44.45 -6.81
CA ALA A 155 -14.68 -44.02 -6.97
C ALA A 155 -14.54 -42.69 -7.77
N PRO A 156 -15.29 -42.44 -8.86
CA PRO A 156 -15.23 -41.16 -9.57
C PRO A 156 -15.64 -39.97 -8.71
N GLY A 157 -16.73 -40.09 -7.93
CA GLY A 157 -17.23 -39.01 -7.08
C GLY A 157 -16.27 -38.67 -5.92
N ILE A 158 -15.58 -39.67 -5.38
CA ILE A 158 -14.54 -39.45 -4.36
C ILE A 158 -13.28 -38.81 -4.98
N ALA A 159 -12.90 -39.21 -6.19
CA ALA A 159 -11.77 -38.61 -6.89
C ALA A 159 -12.03 -37.12 -7.21
N GLU A 160 -13.22 -36.77 -7.70
CA GLU A 160 -13.64 -35.37 -7.93
C GLU A 160 -13.65 -34.55 -6.63
N ALA A 161 -14.11 -35.15 -5.54
CA ALA A 161 -14.07 -34.55 -4.21
C ALA A 161 -12.62 -34.17 -3.86
N LEU A 162 -11.66 -35.10 -3.97
CA LEU A 162 -10.24 -34.86 -3.65
C LEU A 162 -9.59 -33.78 -4.52
N ILE A 163 -9.95 -33.70 -5.80
CA ILE A 163 -9.47 -32.64 -6.71
C ILE A 163 -9.90 -31.26 -6.19
N THR A 164 -11.07 -31.14 -5.57
CA THR A 164 -11.57 -29.88 -5.04
C THR A 164 -10.71 -29.35 -3.89
N THR A 165 -10.25 -30.22 -2.99
CA THR A 165 -9.29 -29.85 -1.93
C THR A 165 -7.93 -29.48 -2.50
N ALA A 166 -7.42 -30.25 -3.47
CA ALA A 166 -6.17 -29.92 -4.15
C ALA A 166 -6.24 -28.53 -4.83
N ALA A 167 -7.36 -28.20 -5.46
CA ALA A 167 -7.60 -26.89 -6.06
C ALA A 167 -7.64 -25.75 -5.02
N GLY A 168 -8.26 -25.98 -3.86
CA GLY A 168 -8.28 -25.03 -2.75
C GLY A 168 -6.86 -24.71 -2.25
N LEU A 169 -6.03 -25.74 -2.04
CA LEU A 169 -4.63 -25.59 -1.64
C LEU A 169 -3.78 -24.90 -2.72
N ALA A 170 -3.98 -25.25 -3.99
CA ALA A 170 -3.29 -24.64 -5.11
C ALA A 170 -3.57 -23.13 -5.25
N ALA A 171 -4.73 -22.66 -4.80
CA ALA A 171 -5.06 -21.23 -4.72
C ALA A 171 -4.51 -20.56 -3.44
N ALA A 172 -4.53 -21.27 -2.31
CA ALA A 172 -4.13 -20.74 -1.00
C ALA A 172 -2.61 -20.54 -0.87
N ILE A 173 -1.80 -21.50 -1.30
CA ILE A 173 -0.35 -21.48 -1.12
C ILE A 173 0.29 -20.24 -1.78
N PRO A 174 0.00 -19.91 -3.06
CA PRO A 174 0.53 -18.69 -3.67
C PRO A 174 0.01 -17.42 -2.98
N ALA A 175 -1.27 -17.41 -2.57
CA ALA A 175 -1.86 -16.25 -1.90
C ALA A 175 -1.15 -15.91 -0.58
N VAL A 176 -0.78 -16.92 0.22
CA VAL A 176 0.00 -16.73 1.46
C VAL A 176 1.37 -16.13 1.15
N TRP A 177 2.07 -16.67 0.16
CA TRP A 177 3.41 -16.18 -0.20
C TRP A 177 3.36 -14.73 -0.70
N PHE A 178 2.40 -14.41 -1.58
CA PHE A 178 2.21 -13.05 -2.10
C PHE A 178 1.85 -12.06 -1.00
N TYR A 179 0.92 -12.43 -0.11
CA TYR A 179 0.54 -11.62 1.04
C TYR A 179 1.78 -11.27 1.88
N ASN A 180 2.54 -12.29 2.31
CA ASN A 180 3.73 -12.08 3.13
C ASN A 180 4.77 -11.19 2.44
N HIS A 181 5.02 -11.41 1.15
CA HIS A 181 5.97 -10.62 0.38
C HIS A 181 5.54 -9.14 0.28
N LEU A 182 4.30 -8.88 -0.10
CA LEU A 182 3.78 -7.51 -0.26
C LEU A 182 3.70 -6.78 1.08
N THR A 183 3.29 -7.45 2.16
CA THR A 183 3.28 -6.87 3.50
C THR A 183 4.69 -6.52 3.98
N GLN A 184 5.69 -7.37 3.72
CA GLN A 184 7.08 -7.04 4.04
C GLN A 184 7.57 -5.83 3.25
N ARG A 185 7.23 -5.74 1.96
CA ARG A 185 7.56 -4.58 1.13
C ARG A 185 6.88 -3.30 1.60
N SER A 186 5.62 -3.36 2.01
CA SER A 186 4.88 -2.22 2.56
C SER A 186 5.56 -1.67 3.82
N LYS A 187 6.03 -2.56 4.71
CA LYS A 187 6.83 -2.17 5.89
C LYS A 187 8.13 -1.45 5.53
N LEU A 188 8.82 -1.88 4.47
CA LEU A 188 10.02 -1.19 3.99
C LEU A 188 9.72 0.22 3.47
N PHE A 189 8.61 0.39 2.73
CA PHE A 189 8.17 1.73 2.32
C PHE A 189 7.79 2.61 3.50
N ALA A 190 7.15 2.05 4.54
CA ALA A 190 6.84 2.80 5.76
C ALA A 190 8.11 3.30 6.46
N ALA A 191 9.14 2.46 6.58
CA ALA A 191 10.43 2.88 7.13
C ALA A 191 11.11 3.95 6.27
N GLU A 192 11.09 3.81 4.95
CA GLU A 192 11.63 4.81 4.01
C GLU A 192 10.89 6.17 4.11
N MET A 193 9.57 6.13 4.32
CA MET A 193 8.75 7.32 4.56
C MET A 193 9.09 8.02 5.87
N ASP A 194 9.33 7.27 6.94
CA ASP A 194 9.74 7.82 8.24
C ASP A 194 11.13 8.47 8.14
N ASP A 195 12.10 7.80 7.51
CA ASP A 195 13.43 8.36 7.25
C ASP A 195 13.35 9.65 6.42
N PHE A 196 12.54 9.63 5.35
CA PHE A 196 12.30 10.79 4.51
C PHE A 196 11.66 11.96 5.29
N ALA A 197 10.70 11.69 6.17
CA ALA A 197 10.06 12.72 6.98
C ALA A 197 11.08 13.41 7.91
N MET A 198 11.98 12.64 8.54
CA MET A 198 13.07 13.21 9.35
C MET A 198 14.00 14.08 8.51
N GLU A 199 14.40 13.60 7.32
CA GLU A 199 15.27 14.37 6.42
C GLU A 199 14.60 15.67 5.95
N PHE A 200 13.30 15.63 5.64
CA PHE A 200 12.50 16.81 5.31
C PHE A 200 12.47 17.82 6.45
N LEU A 201 12.19 17.38 7.68
CA LEU A 201 12.11 18.27 8.84
C LEU A 201 13.46 18.92 9.15
N ASN A 202 14.56 18.17 9.06
CA ASN A 202 15.91 18.72 9.26
C ASN A 202 16.25 19.82 8.24
N ILE A 203 15.89 19.62 6.96
CA ILE A 203 16.09 20.64 5.92
C ILE A 203 15.17 21.85 6.16
N ALA A 204 13.93 21.63 6.59
CA ALA A 204 12.99 22.70 6.89
C ALA A 204 13.44 23.55 8.09
N GLU A 205 13.89 22.91 9.18
CA GLU A 205 14.45 23.59 10.34
C GLU A 205 15.67 24.43 9.97
N ARG A 206 16.65 23.85 9.26
CA ARG A 206 17.87 24.55 8.84
C ARG A 206 17.61 25.77 7.94
N ASN A 207 16.56 25.74 7.13
CA ASN A 207 16.29 26.78 6.13
C ASN A 207 15.34 27.90 6.62
N PHE A 208 14.51 27.62 7.63
CA PHE A 208 13.41 28.52 8.04
C PHE A 208 13.37 28.82 9.55
N THR A 209 14.33 28.34 10.34
CA THR A 209 14.56 28.72 11.75
C THR A 209 15.91 29.40 11.85
#